data_AF-A0A528B9A9-F1
#
_entry.id   AF-A0A528B9A9-F1
#
_cell.length_a   1.000
_cell.length_b   1.000
_cell.length_c   1.000
_cell.angle_alpha   90.00
_cell.angle_beta   90.00
_cell.angle_gamma   90.00
#
_symmetry.space_group_name_H-M   'P 1'
#
loop_
_entity.id
_entity.type
_entity.pdbx_description
1 polymer ?
#
loop_
_entity_poly.entity_id
_entity_poly.type
_entity_poly.pdbx_seq_one_letter_code
_entity_poly.pdbx_strand_id
1 'polypeptide(L)'
;MRGKIAESLKSAMKAQDKRRLPTLRLIQAAIHDRDIANRGAGKEPASDDEILQILAKMVKQREESAKAFDDGKRPELAAQERDEMAII
;
A
#
# COMPACT_ATOMS: atom_id res chain seq x y z
N MET A 1 -13.89 2.83 0.43
CA MET A 1 -12.49 3.00 -0.07
C MET A 1 -12.08 2.02 -1.17
N ARG A 2 -12.45 0.73 -1.08
CA ARG A 2 -12.03 -0.34 -2.03
C ARG A 2 -12.23 -0.01 -3.52
N GLY A 3 -13.38 0.57 -3.87
CA GLY A 3 -13.69 0.94 -5.25
C GLY A 3 -12.63 1.85 -5.87
N LYS A 4 -12.22 2.90 -5.15
CA LYS A 4 -11.19 3.84 -5.60
C LYS A 4 -9.83 3.18 -5.83
N ILE A 5 -9.45 2.22 -4.97
CA ILE A 5 -8.20 1.47 -5.10
C ILE A 5 -8.25 0.59 -6.36
N ALA A 6 -9.37 -0.11 -6.58
CA ALA A 6 -9.56 -0.94 -7.77
C ALA A 6 -9.56 -0.13 -9.07
N GLU A 7 -10.19 1.04 -9.08
CA GLU A 7 -10.18 1.97 -10.23
C GLU A 7 -8.78 2.53 -10.50
N SER A 8 -8.06 2.90 -9.44
CA SER A 8 -6.67 3.37 -9.54
C SER A 8 -5.76 2.28 -10.09
N LEU A 9 -5.93 1.03 -9.64
CA LEU A 9 -5.18 -0.11 -10.15
C LEU A 9 -5.45 -0.35 -11.63
N LYS A 10 -6.74 -0.34 -12.03
CA LYS A 10 -7.13 -0.49 -13.44
C LYS A 10 -6.51 0.62 -14.32
N SER A 11 -6.48 1.84 -13.81
CA SER A 11 -5.87 2.99 -14.50
C SER A 11 -4.35 2.83 -14.62
N ALA A 12 -3.67 2.42 -13.54
CA ALA A 12 -2.23 2.14 -13.54
C ALA A 12 -1.86 0.98 -14.48
N MET A 13 -2.69 -0.06 -14.57
CA MET A 13 -2.51 -1.17 -15.52
C MET A 13 -2.60 -0.69 -16.98
N LYS A 14 -3.61 0.12 -17.32
CA LYS A 14 -3.78 0.68 -18.67
C LYS A 14 -2.63 1.61 -19.06
N ALA A 15 -2.14 2.40 -18.11
CA ALA A 15 -1.01 3.32 -18.32
C ALA A 15 0.35 2.62 -18.28
N GLN A 16 0.41 1.32 -17.97
CA GLN A 16 1.65 0.58 -17.70
C GLN A 16 2.57 1.31 -16.70
N ASP A 17 1.95 1.91 -15.68
CA ASP A 17 2.65 2.73 -14.70
C ASP A 17 3.51 1.85 -13.80
N LYS A 18 4.82 1.85 -14.06
CA LYS A 18 5.81 0.99 -13.37
C LYS A 18 5.95 1.30 -11.88
N ARG A 19 5.41 2.42 -11.40
CA ARG A 19 5.52 2.87 -10.01
C ARG A 19 4.21 2.67 -9.27
N ARG A 20 3.09 3.13 -9.83
CA ARG A 20 1.76 2.99 -9.20
C ARG A 20 1.27 1.55 -9.20
N LEU A 21 1.51 0.79 -10.26
CA LEU A 21 1.00 -0.58 -10.39
C LEU A 21 1.47 -1.51 -9.25
N PRO A 22 2.78 -1.65 -8.96
CA PRO A 22 3.22 -2.52 -7.88
C PRO A 22 2.71 -2.06 -6.50
N THR A 23 2.74 -0.76 -6.20
CA THR A 23 2.25 -0.22 -4.92
C THR A 23 0.76 -0.48 -4.71
N LEU A 24 -0.07 -0.24 -5.73
CA LEU A 24 -1.52 -0.51 -5.67
C LEU A 24 -1.83 -2.00 -5.51
N ARG A 25 -1.03 -2.89 -6.10
CA ARG A 25 -1.16 -4.34 -5.89
C ARG A 25 -0.83 -4.75 -4.46
N LEU A 26 0.19 -4.15 -3.84
CA LEU A 26 0.52 -4.40 -2.44
C LEU A 26 -0.60 -3.93 -1.50
N ILE A 27 -1.20 -2.77 -1.77
CA ILE A 27 -2.36 -2.28 -1.02
C ILE A 27 -3.52 -3.30 -1.13
N GLN A 28 -3.83 -3.75 -2.34
CA GLN A 28 -4.91 -4.72 -2.55
C GLN A 28 -4.64 -6.06 -1.85
N ALA A 29 -3.40 -6.53 -1.87
CA ALA A 29 -2.98 -7.74 -1.15
C ALA A 29 -3.19 -7.59 0.36
N ALA A 30 -2.74 -6.48 0.96
CA ALA A 30 -2.91 -6.23 2.39
C ALA A 30 -4.39 -6.16 2.83
N ILE A 31 -5.26 -5.61 1.98
CA ILE A 31 -6.72 -5.62 2.21
C ILE A 31 -7.27 -7.05 2.13
N HIS A 32 -6.81 -7.83 1.15
CA HIS A 32 -7.23 -9.23 1.01
C HIS A 32 -6.79 -10.09 2.19
N ASP A 33 -5.57 -9.90 2.69
CA ASP A 33 -5.07 -10.57 3.88
C ASP A 33 -5.94 -10.26 5.11
N ARG A 34 -6.37 -8.99 5.26
CA ARG A 34 -7.33 -8.61 6.30
C ARG A 34 -8.68 -9.28 6.11
N ASP A 35 -9.19 -9.38 4.89
CA ASP A 35 -10.44 -10.09 4.60
C ASP A 35 -10.37 -11.57 5.00
N ILE A 36 -9.25 -12.22 4.71
CA ILE A 36 -8.99 -13.62 5.10
C ILE A 36 -8.97 -13.73 6.62
N ALA A 37 -8.26 -12.83 7.31
CA ALA A 37 -8.18 -12.81 8.77
C ALA A 37 -9.56 -12.59 9.41
N ASN A 38 -10.34 -11.63 8.90
CA ASN A 38 -11.69 -11.36 9.37
C ASN A 38 -12.62 -12.56 9.16
N ARG A 39 -12.56 -13.19 7.98
CA ARG A 39 -13.32 -14.42 7.69
C ARG A 39 -12.98 -15.54 8.68
N GLY A 40 -11.70 -15.75 8.98
CA GLY A 40 -11.25 -16.73 9.98
C GLY A 40 -11.78 -16.45 11.39
N ALA A 41 -12.09 -15.19 11.69
CA ALA A 41 -12.68 -14.75 12.96
C ALA A 41 -14.22 -14.61 12.92
N GLY A 42 -14.89 -15.03 11.84
CA GLY A 42 -16.34 -14.87 11.68
C GLY A 42 -16.81 -13.42 11.51
N LYS A 43 -15.92 -12.51 11.13
CA LYS A 43 -16.21 -11.09 10.89
C LYS A 43 -16.50 -10.82 9.41
N GLU A 44 -17.16 -9.70 9.16
CA GLU A 44 -17.35 -9.16 7.81
C GLU A 44 -16.01 -8.75 7.15
N PRO A 45 -15.96 -8.63 5.80
CA PRO A 45 -14.79 -8.10 5.11
C PRO A 45 -14.34 -6.74 5.66
N ALA A 46 -13.06 -6.40 5.47
CA ALA A 46 -12.47 -5.22 6.08
C ALA A 46 -13.26 -3.95 5.76
N SER A 47 -13.66 -3.24 6.83
CA SER A 47 -14.37 -1.97 6.74
C SER A 47 -13.46 -0.85 6.21
N ASP A 48 -14.04 0.31 5.89
CA ASP A 48 -13.25 1.47 5.45
C ASP A 48 -12.28 1.95 6.55
N ASP A 49 -12.63 1.83 7.83
CA ASP A 49 -11.72 2.10 8.95
C ASP A 49 -10.54 1.13 9.00
N GLU A 50 -10.80 -0.17 8.82
CA GLU A 50 -9.72 -1.17 8.79
C GLU A 50 -8.80 -0.96 7.59
N ILE A 51 -9.35 -0.56 6.44
CA ILE A 51 -8.56 -0.20 5.25
C ILE A 51 -7.71 1.03 5.55
N LEU A 52 -8.26 2.06 6.19
CA LEU A 52 -7.51 3.26 6.55
C LEU A 52 -6.34 2.92 7.51
N GLN A 53 -6.56 2.04 8.47
CA GLN A 53 -5.51 1.55 9.36
C GLN A 53 -4.41 0.78 8.61
N ILE A 54 -4.78 -0.04 7.62
CA ILE A 54 -3.83 -0.74 6.75
C ILE A 54 -2.97 0.28 5.99
N LEU A 55 -3.59 1.27 5.34
CA LEU A 55 -2.90 2.31 4.59
C LEU A 55 -1.94 3.11 5.49
N ALA A 56 -2.41 3.55 6.67
CA ALA A 56 -1.58 4.26 7.64
C ALA A 56 -0.37 3.43 8.10
N LYS A 57 -0.56 2.12 8.33
CA LYS A 57 0.54 1.21 8.65
C LYS A 57 1.54 1.12 7.49
N MET A 58 1.07 1.01 6.25
CA MET A 58 1.94 0.95 5.07
C MET A 58 2.75 2.25 4.89
N VAL A 59 2.12 3.42 5.06
CA VAL A 59 2.83 4.72 5.06
C VAL A 59 3.95 4.74 6.10
N LYS A 60 3.67 4.33 7.33
CA LYS A 60 4.67 4.28 8.39
C LYS A 60 5.84 3.35 8.04
N GLN A 61 5.57 2.18 7.47
CA GLN A 61 6.61 1.25 7.03
C GLN A 61 7.52 1.85 5.94
N ARG A 62 6.94 2.64 5.02
CA ARG A 62 7.69 3.38 4.00
C ARG A 62 8.56 4.48 4.60
N GLU A 63 8.02 5.24 5.56
CA GLU A 63 8.78 6.28 6.27
C GLU A 63 9.98 5.69 7.03
N GLU A 64 9.75 4.60 7.76
CA GLU A 64 10.80 3.87 8.50
C GLU A 64 11.88 3.31 7.55
N SER A 65 11.49 2.74 6.41
CA SER A 65 12.42 2.24 5.38
C SER A 65 13.22 3.38 4.73
N ALA A 66 12.57 4.48 4.37
CA ALA A 66 13.22 5.65 3.78
C ALA A 66 14.29 6.22 4.71
N LYS A 67 13.96 6.35 6.00
CA LYS A 67 14.92 6.78 7.02
C LYS A 67 16.11 5.82 7.13
N ALA A 68 15.85 4.52 7.19
CA ALA A 68 16.91 3.51 7.26
C ALA A 68 17.84 3.54 6.05
N PHE A 69 17.31 3.79 4.84
CA PHE A 69 18.13 3.93 3.63
C PHE A 69 18.96 5.21 3.62
N ASP A 70 18.42 6.35 4.07
CA ASP A 70 19.19 7.59 4.20
C ASP A 70 20.32 7.44 5.23
N ASP A 71 20.01 6.88 6.41
CA ASP A 71 21.00 6.61 7.46
C ASP A 71 22.09 5.62 6.94
N GLY A 72 21.70 4.71 6.04
CA GLY A 72 22.59 3.78 5.32
C GLY A 72 23.29 4.33 4.08
N LYS A 73 23.19 5.64 3.79
CA LYS A 73 23.78 6.30 2.60
C LYS A 73 23.30 5.72 1.25
N ARG A 74 22.04 5.32 1.16
CA ARG A 74 21.38 4.81 -0.06
C ARG A 74 20.20 5.72 -0.47
N PRO A 75 20.46 6.99 -0.85
CA PRO A 75 19.40 7.99 -1.06
C PRO A 75 18.45 7.66 -2.22
N GLU A 76 18.92 6.91 -3.22
CA GLU A 76 18.09 6.44 -4.34
C GLU A 76 16.95 5.51 -3.88
N LEU A 77 17.22 4.65 -2.89
CA LEU A 77 16.20 3.77 -2.32
C LEU A 77 15.27 4.53 -1.36
N ALA A 78 15.81 5.48 -0.61
CA ALA A 78 14.99 6.35 0.23
C ALA A 78 14.01 7.19 -0.62
N ALA A 79 14.45 7.68 -1.78
CA ALA A 79 13.58 8.35 -2.74
C ALA A 79 12.49 7.41 -3.26
N GLN A 80 12.84 6.17 -3.64
CA GLN A 80 11.85 5.19 -4.05
C GLN A 80 10.79 4.92 -2.96
N GLU A 81 11.20 4.73 -1.71
CA GLU A 81 10.26 4.52 -0.60
C GLU A 81 9.31 5.71 -0.40
N ARG A 82 9.80 6.95 -0.54
CA ARG A 82 8.98 8.17 -0.50
C ARG A 82 8.02 8.28 -1.66
N ASP A 83 8.46 7.89 -2.85
CA ASP A 83 7.61 7.88 -4.04
C ASP A 83 6.48 6.86 -3.91
N GLU A 84 6.77 5.69 -3.35
CA GLU A 84 5.75 4.69 -3.02
C GLU A 84 4.81 5.18 -1.92
N MET A 85 5.34 5.87 -0.90
CA MET A 85 4.56 6.49 0.16
C MET A 85 3.56 7.53 -0.37
N ALA A 86 3.94 8.34 -1.37
CA ALA A 86 3.06 9.33 -1.98
C ALA A 86 1.91 8.71 -2.83
N ILE A 87 2.00 7.42 -3.15
CA ILE A 87 0.98 6.68 -3.90
C ILE A 87 -0.07 6.06 -2.96
N ILE A 88 0.34 5.69 -1.75
CA ILE A 88 -0.51 5.10 -0.69
C ILE A 88 -1.45 6.16 -0.14
#